data_AF-A0AAV2IF41-F1
#
_entry.id   AF-A0AAV2IF41-F1
#
_cell.length_a   1.000
_cell.length_b   1.000
_cell.length_c   1.000
_cell.angle_alpha   90.00
_cell.angle_beta   90.00
_cell.angle_gamma   90.00
#
_symmetry.space_group_name_H-M   'P 1'
#
loop_
_entity.id
_entity.type
_entity.pdbx_description
1 polymer ?
#
loop_
_entity_poly.entity_id
_entity_poly.type
_entity_poly.pdbx_seq_one_letter_code
_entity_poly.pdbx_strand_id
1 'polypeptide(L)'
;VNISVRGSCQNVLETMVRGTWLRRSHSEPELEAINRFLHEARAGHFLPYSLQREDKMCGNLSFDELEGRMHDLHWFRALCDPEGDTPCCFHNRCVAMTTDACQCHQCYDLRQQIHAELAEWKPSDPECQMTSFTGPDDVCHILHNMTVYVIGDSLLRHVYTSLLTLVRQGKHYGPLEQ
;
A
#
# COMPACT_ATOMS: atom_id res chain seq x y z
N VAL A 1 24.48 -23.52 -4.82
CA VAL A 1 24.23 -23.18 -3.40
C VAL A 1 23.32 -24.25 -2.84
N ASN A 2 23.75 -24.97 -1.79
CA ASN A 2 22.88 -25.95 -1.10
C ASN A 2 21.89 -25.17 -0.24
N ILE A 3 20.67 -24.98 -0.73
CA ILE A 3 19.57 -24.44 0.07
C ILE A 3 19.14 -25.57 1.01
N SER A 4 19.69 -25.57 2.23
CA SER A 4 19.16 -26.37 3.33
C SER A 4 17.72 -25.95 3.54
N VAL A 5 16.76 -26.85 3.29
CA VAL A 5 15.36 -26.68 3.65
C VAL A 5 15.25 -26.75 5.17
N ARG A 6 15.64 -25.68 5.86
CA ARG A 6 15.29 -25.47 7.27
C ARG A 6 13.81 -25.13 7.31
N GLY A 7 13.00 -26.04 7.86
CA GLY A 7 11.57 -25.84 8.15
C GLY A 7 10.72 -25.56 6.92
N SER A 8 9.96 -26.53 6.43
CA SER A 8 8.93 -26.23 5.43
C SER A 8 7.86 -25.36 6.09
N CYS A 9 7.74 -24.10 5.69
CA CYS A 9 6.62 -23.26 6.08
C CYS A 9 5.31 -23.97 5.68
N GLN A 10 4.52 -24.40 6.66
CA GLN A 10 3.25 -25.07 6.40
C GLN A 10 2.12 -24.05 6.26
N ASN A 11 1.13 -24.38 5.43
CA ASN A 11 -0.04 -23.54 5.18
C ASN A 11 0.32 -22.09 4.82
N VAL A 12 1.32 -21.90 3.95
CA VAL A 12 1.86 -20.60 3.53
C VAL A 12 0.76 -19.56 3.30
N LEU A 13 -0.33 -19.91 2.60
CA LEU A 13 -1.41 -18.97 2.30
C LEU A 13 -2.13 -18.44 3.56
N GLU A 14 -2.31 -19.27 4.58
CA GLU A 14 -2.93 -18.88 5.85
C GLU A 14 -1.94 -18.14 6.75
N THR A 15 -0.68 -18.57 6.75
CA THR A 15 0.34 -18.03 7.65
C THR A 15 0.87 -16.67 7.16
N MET A 16 1.04 -16.50 5.84
CA MET A 16 1.60 -15.29 5.24
C MET A 16 0.68 -14.07 5.35
N VAL A 17 -0.63 -14.26 5.52
CA VAL A 17 -1.58 -13.16 5.76
C VAL A 17 -1.54 -12.67 7.22
N ARG A 18 -0.86 -13.39 8.11
CA ARG A 18 -0.68 -13.02 9.53
C ARG A 18 0.70 -12.41 9.73
N GLY A 19 0.74 -11.12 10.02
CA GLY A 19 1.99 -10.40 10.17
C GLY A 19 1.77 -8.93 10.50
N THR A 20 2.87 -8.19 10.46
CA THR A 20 2.87 -6.75 10.72
C THR A 20 3.77 -6.04 9.73
N TRP A 21 3.35 -4.85 9.29
CA TRP A 21 4.19 -3.93 8.54
C TRP A 21 5.19 -3.25 9.47
N LEU A 22 6.47 -3.34 9.17
CA LEU A 22 7.54 -2.67 9.88
C LEU A 22 8.09 -1.53 9.03
N ARG A 23 8.06 -0.30 9.55
CA ARG A 23 8.66 0.84 8.87
C ARG A 23 10.18 0.66 8.80
N ARG A 24 10.75 0.85 7.61
CA ARG A 24 12.21 0.94 7.45
C ARG A 24 12.68 2.38 7.59
N SER A 25 13.96 2.55 7.88
CA SER A 25 14.61 3.84 7.75
C SER A 25 14.58 4.28 6.28
N HIS A 26 14.31 5.56 6.07
CA HIS A 26 14.25 6.18 4.76
C HIS A 26 14.81 7.60 4.86
N SER A 27 15.20 8.12 3.71
CA SER A 27 15.64 9.50 3.55
C SER A 27 14.45 10.41 3.22
N GLU A 28 14.59 11.69 3.54
CA GLU A 28 13.58 12.71 3.20
C GLU A 28 13.22 12.71 1.69
N PRO A 29 14.19 12.60 0.75
CA PRO A 29 13.88 12.57 -0.68
C PRO A 29 13.06 11.34 -1.11
N GLU A 30 13.20 10.19 -0.42
CA GLU A 30 12.37 9.01 -0.71
C GLU A 30 10.91 9.28 -0.34
N LEU A 31 10.66 9.88 0.82
CA LEU A 31 9.33 10.24 1.27
C LEU A 31 8.70 11.32 0.36
N GLU A 32 9.48 12.34 -0.02
CA GLU A 32 9.02 13.39 -0.92
C GLU A 32 8.65 12.83 -2.31
N ALA A 33 9.42 11.88 -2.84
CA ALA A 33 9.11 11.24 -4.11
C ALA A 33 7.77 10.48 -4.08
N ILE A 34 7.50 9.76 -2.99
CA ILE A 34 6.22 9.05 -2.78
C ILE A 34 5.08 10.06 -2.65
N ASN A 35 5.25 11.10 -1.83
CA ASN A 35 4.24 12.14 -1.65
C ASN A 35 3.92 12.87 -2.95
N ARG A 36 4.93 13.17 -3.77
CA ARG A 36 4.76 13.76 -5.10
C ARG A 36 3.97 12.84 -6.03
N PHE A 37 4.33 11.56 -6.11
CA PHE A 37 3.56 10.59 -6.92
C PHE A 37 2.10 10.51 -6.48
N LEU A 38 1.84 10.41 -5.17
CA LEU A 38 0.48 10.36 -4.62
C LEU A 38 -0.30 11.63 -4.94
N HIS A 39 0.35 12.79 -4.87
CA HIS A 39 -0.25 14.06 -5.23
C HIS A 39 -0.61 14.12 -6.72
N GLU A 40 0.29 13.73 -7.62
CA GLU A 40 0.06 13.70 -9.07
C GLU A 40 -1.06 12.71 -9.44
N ALA A 41 -1.07 11.52 -8.83
CA ALA A 41 -2.12 10.54 -9.02
C ALA A 41 -3.50 11.07 -8.58
N ARG A 42 -3.56 11.75 -7.43
CA ARG A 42 -4.79 12.41 -6.94
C ARG A 42 -5.24 13.55 -7.86
N ALA A 43 -4.31 14.36 -8.34
CA ALA A 43 -4.61 15.46 -9.25
C ALA A 43 -5.19 14.97 -10.58
N GLY A 44 -4.75 13.81 -11.07
CA GLY A 44 -5.35 13.12 -12.22
C GLY A 44 -6.83 12.73 -12.01
N HIS A 45 -7.28 12.66 -10.75
CA HIS A 45 -8.68 12.45 -10.36
C HIS A 45 -9.37 13.72 -9.83
N PHE A 46 -8.76 14.91 -10.03
CA PHE A 46 -9.27 16.20 -9.56
C PHE A 46 -9.46 16.29 -8.03
N LEU A 47 -8.78 15.42 -7.28
CA LEU A 47 -8.81 15.47 -5.83
C LEU A 47 -7.97 16.64 -5.30
N PRO A 48 -8.37 17.25 -4.17
CA PRO A 48 -7.57 18.27 -3.51
C PRO A 48 -6.23 17.72 -3.00
N TYR A 49 -5.27 18.62 -2.79
CA TYR A 49 -3.96 18.29 -2.24
C TYR A 49 -4.08 17.54 -0.90
N SER A 50 -4.93 18.08 -0.01
CA SER A 50 -5.31 17.43 1.24
C SER A 50 -6.63 16.71 1.06
N LEU A 51 -6.71 15.47 1.55
CA LEU A 51 -7.96 14.71 1.60
C LEU A 51 -8.85 15.11 2.77
N GLN A 52 -8.43 16.11 3.57
CA GLN A 52 -9.25 16.71 4.62
C GLN A 52 -10.09 17.84 4.06
N ARG A 53 -11.42 17.68 4.18
CA ARG A 53 -12.39 18.72 3.86
C ARG A 53 -12.24 19.93 4.79
N GLU A 54 -12.58 21.10 4.28
CA GLU A 54 -12.55 22.36 5.04
C GLU A 54 -13.53 22.34 6.22
N ASP A 55 -14.68 21.69 6.06
CA ASP A 55 -15.71 21.53 7.10
C ASP A 55 -15.36 20.47 8.17
N LYS A 56 -14.18 19.85 8.06
CA LYS A 56 -13.67 18.79 8.94
C LYS A 56 -14.54 17.54 8.96
N MET A 57 -15.34 17.31 7.93
CA MET A 57 -16.08 16.06 7.79
C MET A 57 -15.19 14.98 7.15
N CYS A 58 -15.43 13.72 7.50
CA CYS A 58 -14.65 12.57 7.05
C CYS A 58 -15.51 11.30 7.00
N GLY A 59 -14.93 10.15 6.65
CA GLY A 59 -15.57 8.84 6.77
C GLY A 59 -16.49 8.55 5.59
N ASN A 60 -17.78 8.34 5.83
CA ASN A 60 -18.73 7.99 4.76
C ASN A 60 -19.19 9.18 3.91
N LEU A 61 -18.44 10.29 3.94
CA LEU A 61 -18.71 11.49 3.16
C LEU A 61 -17.64 11.64 2.09
N SER A 62 -18.06 12.00 0.88
CA SER A 62 -17.22 12.22 -0.30
C SER A 62 -16.84 13.69 -0.43
N PHE A 63 -16.42 14.15 -1.60
CA PHE A 63 -16.19 15.57 -1.91
C PHE A 63 -17.29 16.11 -2.83
N ASP A 64 -18.55 15.89 -2.46
CA ASP A 64 -19.72 16.23 -3.29
C ASP A 64 -19.79 17.74 -3.57
N GLU A 65 -19.28 18.60 -2.68
CA GLU A 65 -19.16 20.05 -2.92
C GLU A 65 -18.20 20.42 -4.07
N LEU A 66 -17.37 19.49 -4.53
CA LEU A 66 -16.46 19.67 -5.67
C LEU A 66 -17.05 19.12 -6.98
N GLU A 67 -18.30 18.65 -6.97
CA GLU A 67 -19.02 18.10 -8.11
C GLU A 67 -19.10 19.12 -9.28
N GLY A 68 -19.00 18.61 -10.52
CA GLY A 68 -18.95 19.42 -11.75
C GLY A 68 -17.57 19.59 -12.37
N ARG A 69 -16.49 19.15 -11.70
CA ARG A 69 -15.13 19.04 -12.26
C ARG A 69 -14.80 17.59 -12.62
N MET A 70 -15.54 17.07 -13.60
CA MET A 70 -15.30 15.82 -14.33
C MET A 70 -14.59 14.68 -13.57
N HIS A 71 -15.29 14.05 -12.62
CA HIS A 71 -15.31 12.61 -12.31
C HIS A 71 -16.20 12.42 -11.07
N ASP A 72 -16.70 11.20 -10.91
CA ASP A 72 -17.52 10.75 -9.80
C ASP A 72 -16.73 10.76 -8.47
N LEU A 73 -16.48 11.96 -7.93
CA LEU A 73 -15.79 12.18 -6.66
C LEU A 73 -16.50 11.48 -5.48
N HIS A 74 -17.72 11.00 -5.69
CA HIS A 74 -18.48 10.17 -4.79
C HIS A 74 -17.79 8.83 -4.41
N TRP A 75 -16.84 8.34 -5.22
CA TRP A 75 -16.04 7.16 -4.88
C TRP A 75 -14.92 7.45 -3.87
N PHE A 76 -14.50 8.70 -3.75
CA PHE A 76 -13.42 9.08 -2.84
C PHE A 76 -13.99 9.57 -1.53
N ARG A 77 -13.58 8.91 -0.44
CA ARG A 77 -13.96 9.30 0.91
C ARG A 77 -13.05 10.39 1.45
N ALA A 78 -13.62 11.36 2.13
CA ALA A 78 -12.88 12.38 2.85
C ALA A 78 -12.17 11.76 4.06
N LEU A 79 -10.91 12.12 4.24
CA LEU A 79 -10.04 11.62 5.30
C LEU A 79 -9.60 12.79 6.20
N CYS A 80 -9.14 12.50 7.41
CA CYS A 80 -8.49 13.52 8.21
C CYS A 80 -7.04 13.69 7.79
N ASP A 81 -6.48 14.87 8.08
CA ASP A 81 -5.06 15.11 7.87
C ASP A 81 -4.25 14.29 8.88
N PRO A 82 -3.41 13.34 8.44
CA PRO A 82 -2.62 12.50 9.35
C PRO A 82 -1.60 13.30 10.17
N GLU A 83 -1.15 14.45 9.67
CA GLU A 83 -0.16 15.32 10.33
C GLU A 83 -0.79 16.55 10.98
N GLY A 84 -2.10 16.74 10.81
CA GLY A 84 -2.84 17.86 11.39
C GLY A 84 -3.26 17.66 12.84
N ASP A 85 -3.84 18.70 13.43
CA ASP A 85 -4.30 18.71 14.83
C ASP A 85 -5.47 17.75 15.12
N THR A 86 -6.20 17.34 14.08
CA THR A 86 -7.40 16.52 14.16
C THR A 86 -7.31 15.25 13.33
N PRO A 87 -6.34 14.34 13.57
CA PRO A 87 -6.03 13.25 12.65
C PRO A 87 -6.94 12.01 12.82
N CYS A 88 -7.87 12.04 13.78
CA CYS A 88 -8.81 10.96 14.02
C CYS A 88 -10.16 11.26 13.40
N CYS A 89 -10.70 10.37 12.57
CA CYS A 89 -12.07 10.47 12.08
C CYS A 89 -13.01 9.74 13.05
N PHE A 90 -13.86 10.49 13.76
CA PHE A 90 -14.84 9.95 14.70
C PHE A 90 -16.23 10.48 14.36
N HIS A 91 -17.21 9.59 14.17
CA HIS A 91 -18.57 9.98 13.79
C HIS A 91 -18.62 10.92 12.57
N ASN A 92 -17.84 10.59 11.52
CA ASN A 92 -17.68 11.39 10.31
C ASN A 92 -17.12 12.80 10.53
N ARG A 93 -16.40 13.03 11.64
CA ARG A 93 -15.73 14.30 11.90
C ARG A 93 -14.28 14.13 12.32
N CYS A 94 -13.41 14.99 11.79
CA CYS A 94 -12.03 15.06 12.21
C CYS A 94 -11.93 15.69 13.60
N VAL A 95 -11.34 14.95 14.54
CA VAL A 95 -11.21 15.33 15.94
C VAL A 95 -9.80 15.11 16.46
N ALA A 96 -9.43 15.89 17.47
CA ALA A 96 -8.21 15.70 18.22
C ALA A 96 -8.44 14.60 19.27
N MET A 97 -7.86 13.42 19.04
CA MET A 97 -7.87 12.31 19.98
C MET A 97 -6.48 11.71 20.08
N THR A 98 -6.13 11.16 21.25
CA THR A 98 -4.92 10.34 21.39
C THR A 98 -5.01 9.10 20.51
N THR A 99 -3.88 8.44 20.24
CA THR A 99 -3.87 7.19 19.48
C THR A 99 -4.78 6.15 20.12
N ASP A 100 -4.68 5.96 21.43
CA ASP A 100 -5.50 4.99 22.18
C ASP A 100 -6.99 5.31 22.13
N ALA A 101 -7.36 6.59 22.27
CA ALA A 101 -8.76 7.02 22.19
C ALA A 101 -9.34 6.87 20.77
N CYS A 102 -8.49 6.94 19.74
CA CYS A 102 -8.88 6.77 18.34
C CYS A 102 -8.97 5.29 17.92
N GLN A 103 -8.65 4.31 18.78
CA GLN A 103 -8.86 2.88 18.51
C GLN A 103 -10.28 2.41 18.84
N CYS A 104 -11.29 3.22 18.53
CA CYS A 104 -12.69 2.89 18.76
C CYS A 104 -13.34 2.23 17.54
N HIS A 105 -14.44 1.49 17.73
CA HIS A 105 -15.14 0.80 16.64
C HIS A 105 -15.60 1.74 15.51
N GLN A 106 -15.89 3.00 15.81
CA GLN A 106 -16.37 4.00 14.84
C GLN A 106 -15.30 5.05 14.53
N CYS A 107 -14.04 4.74 14.83
CA CYS A 107 -12.92 5.63 14.62
C CYS A 107 -12.08 5.13 13.44
N TYR A 108 -11.47 6.07 12.73
CA TYR A 108 -10.39 5.79 11.79
C TYR A 108 -9.20 6.69 12.11
N ASP A 109 -8.07 6.11 12.50
CA ASP A 109 -6.86 6.85 12.84
C ASP A 109 -5.94 7.00 11.62
N LEU A 110 -5.81 8.22 11.11
CA LEU A 110 -5.06 8.47 9.88
C LEU A 110 -3.53 8.49 10.13
N ARG A 111 -3.08 8.62 11.39
CA ARG A 111 -1.63 8.63 11.74
C ARG A 111 -0.94 7.30 11.48
N GLN A 112 -1.71 6.22 11.44
CA GLN A 112 -1.20 4.86 11.30
C GLN A 112 -0.88 4.48 9.85
N GLN A 113 -1.06 5.39 8.90
CA GLN A 113 -0.69 5.11 7.52
C GLN A 113 0.81 4.82 7.40
N ILE A 114 1.12 3.80 6.61
CA ILE A 114 2.49 3.41 6.29
C ILE A 114 2.54 3.23 4.77
N HIS A 115 3.44 3.94 4.11
CA HIS A 115 3.74 3.69 2.70
C HIS A 115 4.35 2.30 2.56
N ALA A 116 3.77 1.46 1.72
CA ALA A 116 4.25 0.10 1.51
C ALA A 116 5.70 0.10 0.97
N GLU A 117 6.06 1.13 0.21
CA GLU A 117 7.40 1.37 -0.33
C GLU A 117 8.45 1.67 0.76
N LEU A 118 7.99 2.11 1.93
CA LEU A 118 8.80 2.43 3.12
C LEU A 118 8.57 1.42 4.25
N ALA A 119 8.00 0.25 3.95
CA ALA A 119 7.74 -0.78 4.94
C ALA A 119 8.02 -2.17 4.41
N GLU A 120 8.29 -3.07 5.34
CA GLU A 120 8.49 -4.47 5.08
C GLU A 120 7.41 -5.28 5.80
N TRP A 121 6.78 -6.21 5.08
CA TRP A 121 5.84 -7.14 5.69
C TRP A 121 6.63 -8.23 6.41
N LYS A 122 6.41 -8.37 7.73
CA LYS A 122 7.01 -9.43 8.53
C LYS A 122 5.94 -10.42 8.98
N PRO A 123 5.98 -11.68 8.48
CA PRO A 123 5.10 -12.73 8.96
C PRO A 123 5.30 -12.98 10.46
N SER A 124 4.21 -13.24 11.18
CA SER A 124 4.25 -13.51 12.62
C SER A 124 4.90 -14.85 12.95
N ASP A 125 4.86 -15.80 12.01
CA ASP A 125 5.42 -17.14 12.19
C ASP A 125 6.94 -17.13 11.92
N PRO A 126 7.78 -17.47 12.93
CA PRO A 126 9.23 -17.51 12.78
C PRO A 126 9.72 -18.58 11.79
N GLU A 127 8.91 -19.59 11.47
CA GLU A 127 9.25 -20.63 10.48
C GLU A 127 8.89 -20.20 9.04
N CYS A 128 8.07 -19.16 8.88
CA CYS A 128 7.62 -18.63 7.59
C CYS A 128 8.18 -17.24 7.33
N GLN A 129 9.51 -17.10 7.35
CA GLN A 129 10.14 -15.81 7.03
C GLN A 129 10.19 -15.60 5.52
N MET A 130 9.93 -14.36 5.09
CA MET A 130 10.09 -13.95 3.69
C MET A 130 11.57 -13.84 3.35
N THR A 131 11.94 -14.41 2.20
CA THR A 131 13.25 -14.24 1.61
C THR A 131 13.17 -13.25 0.45
N SER A 132 14.00 -12.21 0.50
CA SER A 132 14.13 -11.27 -0.62
C SER A 132 14.98 -11.90 -1.72
N PHE A 133 14.38 -12.08 -2.90
CA PHE A 133 15.06 -12.58 -4.10
C PHE A 133 15.63 -11.39 -4.87
N THR A 134 16.87 -11.01 -4.58
CA THR A 134 17.54 -9.86 -5.19
C THR A 134 18.48 -10.26 -6.32
N GLY A 135 18.82 -11.54 -6.45
CA GLY A 135 19.76 -12.03 -7.44
C GLY A 135 19.10 -12.38 -8.79
N PRO A 136 19.79 -12.15 -9.92
CA PRO A 136 19.33 -12.54 -11.26
C PRO A 136 19.10 -14.05 -11.39
N ASP A 137 19.86 -14.84 -10.64
CA ASP A 137 19.81 -16.30 -10.67
C ASP A 137 18.73 -16.87 -9.74
N ASP A 138 18.30 -16.12 -8.72
CA ASP A 138 17.37 -16.62 -7.69
C ASP A 138 15.99 -16.89 -8.28
N VAL A 139 15.46 -15.92 -9.03
CA VAL A 139 14.12 -16.03 -9.64
C VAL A 139 14.12 -17.07 -10.76
N CYS A 140 15.17 -17.10 -11.58
CA CYS A 140 15.34 -18.10 -12.64
C CYS A 140 15.45 -19.52 -12.07
N HIS A 141 16.13 -19.68 -10.92
CA HIS A 141 16.25 -20.96 -10.24
C HIS A 141 14.90 -21.43 -9.67
N ILE A 142 14.12 -20.53 -9.05
CA ILE A 142 12.81 -20.86 -8.47
C ILE A 142 11.81 -21.25 -9.56
N LEU A 143 11.79 -20.51 -10.67
CA LEU A 143 10.85 -20.75 -11.77
C LEU A 143 11.37 -21.74 -12.81
N HIS A 144 12.50 -22.41 -12.54
CA HIS A 144 13.09 -23.35 -13.48
C HIS A 144 12.11 -24.48 -13.82
N ASN A 145 11.86 -24.69 -15.12
CA ASN A 145 10.87 -25.65 -15.64
C ASN A 145 9.43 -25.44 -15.14
N MET A 146 9.08 -24.22 -14.71
CA MET A 146 7.71 -23.87 -14.32
C MET A 146 7.04 -23.02 -15.40
N THR A 147 5.74 -23.25 -15.61
CA THR A 147 4.88 -22.34 -16.36
C THR A 147 3.87 -21.74 -15.38
N VAL A 148 3.88 -20.42 -15.24
CA VAL A 148 2.97 -19.70 -14.35
C VAL A 148 1.83 -19.09 -15.16
N TYR A 149 0.60 -19.43 -14.81
CA TYR A 149 -0.60 -18.82 -15.36
C TYR A 149 -1.16 -17.81 -14.37
N VAL A 150 -1.30 -16.56 -14.79
CA VAL A 150 -1.94 -15.50 -14.00
C VAL A 150 -3.27 -15.17 -14.67
N ILE A 151 -4.39 -15.54 -14.02
CA ILE A 151 -5.74 -15.42 -14.58
C ILE A 151 -6.61 -14.67 -13.58
N GLY A 152 -7.05 -13.47 -13.96
CA GLY A 152 -7.89 -12.63 -13.10
C GLY A 152 -8.20 -11.30 -13.77
N ASP A 153 -8.58 -10.32 -12.95
CA ASP A 153 -8.97 -8.98 -13.37
C ASP A 153 -7.78 -8.00 -13.38
N SER A 154 -8.08 -6.70 -13.24
CA SER A 154 -7.08 -5.64 -13.18
C SER A 154 -6.08 -5.83 -12.04
N LEU A 155 -6.47 -6.41 -10.91
CA LEU A 155 -5.56 -6.67 -9.79
C LEU A 155 -4.50 -7.69 -10.17
N LEU A 156 -4.91 -8.81 -10.78
CA LEU A 156 -3.95 -9.83 -11.20
C LEU A 156 -3.04 -9.34 -12.34
N ARG A 157 -3.49 -8.38 -13.16
CA ARG A 157 -2.61 -7.69 -14.10
C ARG A 157 -1.50 -6.93 -13.39
N HIS A 158 -1.78 -6.24 -12.28
CA HIS A 158 -0.74 -5.57 -11.49
C HIS A 158 0.23 -6.58 -10.85
N VAL A 159 -0.29 -7.68 -10.29
CA VAL A 159 0.55 -8.78 -9.74
C VAL A 159 1.46 -9.38 -10.82
N TYR A 160 0.92 -9.65 -12.02
CA TYR A 160 1.70 -10.14 -13.14
C TYR A 160 2.80 -9.16 -13.56
N THR A 161 2.48 -7.87 -13.66
CA THR A 161 3.46 -6.82 -13.94
C THR A 161 4.58 -6.79 -12.90
N SER A 162 4.24 -6.83 -11.61
CA SER A 162 5.24 -6.89 -10.53
C SER A 162 6.12 -8.12 -10.62
N LEU A 163 5.55 -9.29 -10.91
CA LEU A 163 6.31 -10.52 -11.13
C LEU A 163 7.28 -10.39 -12.31
N LEU A 164 6.84 -9.79 -13.43
CA LEU A 164 7.71 -9.54 -14.57
C LEU A 164 8.87 -8.60 -14.22
N THR A 165 8.61 -7.54 -13.46
CA THR A 165 9.66 -6.61 -13.01
C THR A 165 10.72 -7.32 -12.18
N LEU A 166 10.31 -8.24 -11.30
CA LEU A 166 11.23 -9.08 -10.51
C LEU A 166 12.04 -10.02 -11.42
N VAL A 167 11.39 -10.76 -12.31
CA VAL A 167 12.06 -11.70 -13.24
C VAL A 167 13.02 -10.98 -14.19
N ARG A 168 12.69 -9.74 -14.59
CA ARG A 168 13.46 -8.96 -15.57
C ARG A 168 14.44 -7.98 -14.94
N GLN A 169 14.68 -8.05 -13.63
CA GLN A 169 15.66 -7.21 -12.92
C GLN A 169 15.37 -5.71 -13.09
N GLY A 170 14.11 -5.29 -12.98
CA GLY A 170 13.73 -3.88 -13.12
C GLY A 170 13.81 -3.34 -14.55
N LYS A 171 14.02 -4.19 -15.57
CA LYS A 171 13.95 -3.75 -16.97
C LYS A 171 12.50 -3.68 -17.44
N HIS A 172 12.07 -2.45 -17.70
CA HIS A 172 10.78 -2.13 -18.27
C HIS A 172 10.84 -2.18 -19.81
N TYR A 173 9.80 -2.72 -20.44
CA TYR A 173 9.66 -2.73 -21.91
C TYR A 173 8.18 -2.51 -22.25
N GLY A 174 7.90 -1.71 -23.28
CA GLY A 174 6.53 -1.46 -23.75
C GLY A 174 5.71 -0.62 -22.74
N PRO A 175 4.43 -0.93 -22.47
CA PRO A 175 3.55 -0.09 -21.63
C PRO A 175 3.94 -0.01 -20.14
N LEU A 176 5.07 -0.62 -19.76
CA LEU A 176 5.71 -0.51 -18.44
C LEU A 176 6.81 0.56 -18.39
N GLU A 177 7.18 1.15 -19.54
CA GLU A 177 7.86 2.44 -19.60
C GLU A 177 6.79 3.52 -19.43
N GLN A 178 6.69 4.09 -18.23
CA GLN A 178 5.94 5.30 -17.95
C GLN A 178 6.87 6.29 -17.27
#